data_AF-A0A6N2R251-F1
#
_entry.id   AF-A0A6N2R251-F1
#
_cell.length_a   1.000
_cell.length_b   1.000
_cell.length_c   1.000
_cell.angle_alpha   90.00
_cell.angle_beta   90.00
_cell.angle_gamma   90.00
#
_symmetry.space_group_name_H-M   'P 1'
#
loop_
_entity.id
_entity.type
_entity.pdbx_description
1 polymer ?
#
loop_
_entity_poly.entity_id
_entity_poly.type
_entity_poly.pdbx_seq_one_letter_code
_entity_poly.pdbx_strand_id
1 'polypeptide(L)'
;MKIKENLDYIIVLGAHVNGVRLSKALLERTRRALEYLEKNPKTRAVLSGGQGEGETIGEAEAMCRYLEDHGISRERLILEDRSTNTKENLDFSLALIGDLNAPIGVVTNHFHVFRGVAIGKKCGCKNIYPIPSRYRSWRLVIYIPREILAIIKDKILGNL
;
A
#
# COMPACT_ATOMS: atom_id res chain seq x y z
N MET A 1 2.63 18.94 2.00
CA MET A 1 2.97 18.26 0.73
C MET A 1 1.70 18.16 -0.10
N LYS A 2 1.70 18.64 -1.35
CA LYS A 2 0.53 18.53 -2.24
C LYS A 2 0.49 17.10 -2.80
N ILE A 3 -0.61 16.39 -2.57
CA ILE A 3 -0.82 15.05 -3.14
C ILE A 3 -1.16 15.20 -4.63
N LYS A 4 -0.56 14.38 -5.49
CA LYS A 4 -0.87 14.37 -6.93
C LYS A 4 -2.27 13.78 -7.14
N GLU A 5 -3.12 14.52 -7.83
CA GLU A 5 -4.47 14.11 -8.21
C GLU A 5 -4.47 13.42 -9.58
N ASN A 6 -5.57 12.71 -9.88
CA ASN A 6 -5.84 11.99 -11.12
C ASN A 6 -4.72 11.00 -11.49
N LEU A 7 -4.27 10.22 -10.51
CA LEU A 7 -3.43 9.06 -10.77
C LEU A 7 -4.29 7.93 -11.37
N ASP A 8 -3.70 7.11 -12.23
CA ASP A 8 -4.42 6.00 -12.84
C ASP A 8 -4.63 4.88 -11.81
N TYR A 9 -3.60 4.66 -10.99
CA TYR A 9 -3.59 3.64 -9.95
C TYR A 9 -3.11 4.18 -8.61
N ILE A 10 -3.66 3.63 -7.53
CA ILE A 10 -3.04 3.65 -6.21
C ILE A 10 -2.76 2.22 -5.76
N ILE A 11 -1.63 2.01 -5.09
CA ILE A 11 -1.26 0.75 -4.44
C ILE A 11 -1.39 0.97 -2.94
N VAL A 12 -2.28 0.22 -2.28
CA VAL A 12 -2.48 0.26 -0.83
C VAL A 12 -1.73 -0.92 -0.21
N LEU A 13 -0.66 -0.62 0.52
CA LEU A 13 0.19 -1.65 1.11
C LEU A 13 -0.39 -2.22 2.40
N GLY A 14 -0.27 -3.54 2.52
CA GLY A 14 -0.63 -4.38 3.67
C GLY A 14 0.12 -4.07 4.96
N ALA A 15 -0.43 -4.48 6.12
CA ALA A 15 0.14 -4.13 7.42
C ALA A 15 -0.14 -5.14 8.55
N HIS A 16 -1.42 -5.51 8.73
CA HIS A 16 -1.93 -6.68 9.48
C HIS A 16 -3.48 -6.65 9.52
N VAL A 17 -4.15 -7.80 9.64
CA VAL A 17 -5.56 -7.95 10.02
C VAL A 17 -5.70 -8.72 11.35
N ASN A 18 -6.63 -8.31 12.21
CA ASN A 18 -6.97 -9.05 13.43
C ASN A 18 -8.21 -9.92 13.17
N GLY A 19 -8.00 -11.16 12.74
CA GLY A 19 -9.08 -12.09 12.33
C GLY A 19 -9.75 -11.62 11.05
N VAL A 20 -10.81 -10.82 11.18
CA VAL A 20 -11.53 -10.15 10.06
C VAL A 20 -11.50 -8.63 10.12
N ARG A 21 -10.98 -8.05 11.21
CA ARG A 21 -10.97 -6.60 11.42
C ARG A 21 -9.64 -6.00 11.00
N LEU A 22 -9.68 -4.93 10.22
CA LEU A 22 -8.50 -4.15 9.86
C LEU A 22 -7.74 -3.73 11.14
N SER A 23 -6.42 -3.97 11.17
CA SER A 23 -5.59 -3.37 12.22
C SER A 23 -5.65 -1.84 12.13
N LYS A 24 -5.28 -1.14 13.20
CA LYS A 24 -5.25 0.34 13.20
C LYS A 24 -4.39 0.90 12.06
N ALA A 25 -3.27 0.25 11.74
CA ALA A 25 -2.40 0.68 10.65
C ALA A 25 -3.06 0.47 9.28
N LEU A 26 -3.67 -0.69 9.06
CA LEU A 26 -4.33 -1.02 7.81
C LEU A 26 -5.55 -0.11 7.60
N LEU A 27 -6.38 0.09 8.63
CA LEU A 27 -7.54 0.98 8.60
C LEU A 27 -7.19 2.41 8.19
N GLU A 28 -6.11 2.99 8.74
CA GLU A 28 -5.71 4.35 8.37
C GLU A 28 -5.22 4.44 6.91
N ARG A 29 -4.60 3.39 6.37
CA ARG A 29 -4.25 3.31 4.95
C ARG A 29 -5.49 3.16 4.07
N THR A 30 -6.42 2.30 4.46
CA THR A 30 -7.68 2.09 3.73
C THR A 30 -8.53 3.35 3.72
N ARG A 31 -8.65 4.08 4.85
CA ARG A 31 -9.31 5.39 4.90
C ARG A 31 -8.65 6.43 4.00
N ARG A 32 -7.32 6.45 3.98
CA ARG A 32 -6.58 7.34 3.08
C ARG A 32 -6.83 7.01 1.61
N ALA A 33 -6.94 5.72 1.27
CA ALA A 33 -7.32 5.25 -0.05
C ALA A 33 -8.76 5.65 -0.40
N LEU A 34 -9.70 5.48 0.52
CA LEU A 34 -11.10 5.92 0.36
C LEU A 34 -11.19 7.40 0.00
N GLU A 35 -10.60 8.28 0.82
CA GLU A 35 -10.57 9.73 0.56
C GLU A 35 -9.97 10.08 -0.81
N TYR A 36 -9.00 9.29 -1.27
CA TYR A 36 -8.37 9.48 -2.57
C TYR A 36 -9.31 9.04 -3.70
N LEU A 37 -9.91 7.87 -3.58
CA LEU A 37 -10.79 7.28 -4.60
C LEU A 37 -12.09 8.05 -4.79
N GLU A 38 -12.63 8.65 -3.72
CA GLU A 38 -13.78 9.55 -3.77
C GLU A 38 -13.49 10.82 -4.59
N LYS A 39 -12.30 11.40 -4.41
CA LYS A 39 -11.87 12.60 -5.12
C LYS A 39 -11.41 12.34 -6.56
N ASN A 40 -11.04 11.10 -6.86
CA ASN A 40 -10.47 10.71 -8.15
C ASN A 40 -11.25 9.52 -8.72
N PRO A 41 -12.45 9.74 -9.30
CA PRO A 41 -13.39 8.67 -9.66
C PRO A 41 -12.87 7.70 -10.74
N LYS A 42 -11.86 8.12 -11.52
CA LYS A 42 -11.22 7.28 -12.54
C LYS A 42 -10.07 6.42 -12.01
N THR A 43 -9.56 6.73 -10.81
CA THR A 43 -8.44 5.98 -10.22
C THR A 43 -8.89 4.60 -9.79
N ARG A 44 -8.06 3.58 -10.06
CA ARG A 44 -8.22 2.22 -9.55
C ARG A 44 -7.28 1.97 -8.38
N ALA A 45 -7.65 1.10 -7.45
CA ALA A 45 -6.83 0.73 -6.30
C ALA A 45 -6.39 -0.73 -6.40
N VAL A 46 -5.09 -0.97 -6.31
CA VAL A 46 -4.52 -2.28 -6.02
C VAL A 46 -4.40 -2.41 -4.51
N LEU A 47 -5.16 -3.33 -3.94
CA LEU A 47 -5.18 -3.65 -2.52
C LEU A 47 -4.22 -4.83 -2.33
N SER A 48 -3.06 -4.57 -1.74
CA SER A 48 -1.96 -5.52 -1.68
C SER A 48 -1.72 -5.98 -0.27
N GLY A 49 -1.76 -7.29 -0.07
CA GLY A 49 -1.50 -7.94 1.20
C GLY A 49 -2.18 -9.31 1.27
N GLY A 50 -1.36 -10.36 1.46
CA GLY A 50 -1.84 -11.72 1.61
C GLY A 50 -2.46 -12.01 2.98
N GLN A 51 -2.61 -13.29 3.28
CA GLN A 51 -3.13 -13.77 4.57
C GLN A 51 -1.97 -14.16 5.49
N GLY A 52 -1.87 -13.49 6.64
CA GLY A 52 -0.90 -13.79 7.69
C GLY A 52 -1.33 -14.94 8.61
N GLU A 53 -0.38 -15.45 9.40
CA GLU A 53 -0.67 -16.46 10.42
C GLU A 53 -1.68 -15.94 11.44
N GLY A 54 -2.78 -16.68 11.65
CA GLY A 54 -3.86 -16.32 12.58
C GLY A 54 -4.91 -15.36 12.01
N GLU A 55 -4.80 -14.96 10.73
CA GLU A 55 -5.82 -14.17 10.04
C GLU A 55 -6.90 -15.08 9.43
N THR A 56 -8.16 -14.66 9.49
CA THR A 56 -9.29 -15.43 8.91
C THR A 56 -9.52 -15.08 7.44
N ILE A 57 -9.16 -13.86 7.05
CA ILE A 57 -9.17 -13.37 5.68
C ILE A 57 -7.87 -12.62 5.41
N GLY A 58 -7.44 -12.56 4.15
CA GLY A 58 -6.29 -11.77 3.74
C GLY A 58 -6.51 -10.26 3.88
N GLU A 59 -5.41 -9.51 3.97
CA GLU A 59 -5.46 -8.05 4.12
C GLU A 59 -6.12 -7.37 2.93
N ALA A 60 -5.83 -7.81 1.70
CA ALA A 60 -6.44 -7.30 0.47
C ALA A 60 -7.97 -7.42 0.49
N GLU A 61 -8.48 -8.59 0.89
CA GLU A 61 -9.91 -8.87 1.02
C GLU A 61 -10.55 -7.97 2.10
N ALA A 62 -9.90 -7.84 3.26
CA ALA A 62 -10.39 -6.98 4.34
C ALA A 62 -10.49 -5.50 3.90
N MET A 63 -9.50 -5.02 3.14
CA MET A 63 -9.52 -3.66 2.58
C MET A 63 -10.63 -3.50 1.52
N CYS A 64 -10.86 -4.54 0.71
CA CYS A 64 -11.88 -4.52 -0.34
C CYS A 64 -13.26 -4.32 0.24
N ARG A 65 -13.63 -5.18 1.19
CA ARG A 65 -14.92 -5.11 1.90
C ARG A 65 -15.16 -3.74 2.50
N TYR A 66 -14.15 -3.20 3.19
CA TYR A 66 -14.25 -1.87 3.77
C TYR A 66 -14.52 -0.81 2.70
N LEU A 67 -13.84 -0.82 1.56
CA LEU A 67 -14.02 0.19 0.52
C LEU A 67 -15.37 0.04 -0.20
N GLU A 68 -15.83 -1.18 -0.43
CA GLU A 68 -17.16 -1.46 -0.99
C GLU A 68 -18.28 -0.99 -0.06
N ASP A 69 -18.15 -1.29 1.25
CA ASP A 69 -19.10 -0.83 2.28
C ASP A 69 -19.19 0.71 2.35
N HIS A 70 -18.16 1.42 1.88
CA HIS A 70 -18.11 2.88 1.79
C HIS A 70 -18.39 3.42 0.38
N GLY A 71 -18.92 2.59 -0.53
CA GLY A 71 -19.45 3.02 -1.83
C GLY A 71 -18.43 3.06 -2.97
N ILE A 72 -17.24 2.50 -2.81
CA ILE A 72 -16.30 2.34 -3.94
C ILE A 72 -16.71 1.12 -4.77
N SER A 73 -16.88 1.31 -6.08
CA SER A 73 -17.22 0.23 -7.01
C SER A 73 -16.16 -0.88 -7.05
N ARG A 74 -16.60 -2.14 -6.97
CA ARG A 74 -15.74 -3.34 -6.99
C ARG A 74 -14.78 -3.40 -8.18
N GLU A 75 -15.22 -2.93 -9.35
CA GLU A 75 -14.42 -2.92 -10.60
C GLU A 75 -13.18 -2.01 -10.53
N ARG A 76 -13.17 -1.07 -9.58
CA ARG A 76 -12.03 -0.19 -9.29
C ARG A 76 -11.05 -0.82 -8.30
N LEU A 77 -11.41 -1.93 -7.67
CA LEU A 77 -10.61 -2.60 -6.64
C LEU A 77 -9.97 -3.87 -7.21
N ILE A 78 -8.65 -3.88 -7.29
CA ILE A 78 -7.85 -5.00 -7.74
C ILE A 78 -7.23 -5.65 -6.51
N LEU A 79 -7.42 -6.96 -6.32
CA LEU A 79 -6.86 -7.67 -5.18
C LEU A 79 -5.51 -8.28 -5.54
N GLU A 80 -4.55 -8.08 -4.66
CA GLU A 80 -3.26 -8.76 -4.65
C GLU A 80 -3.12 -9.43 -3.28
N ASP A 81 -3.34 -10.74 -3.22
CA ASP A 81 -3.48 -11.53 -1.99
C ASP A 81 -2.34 -12.54 -1.77
N ARG A 82 -1.23 -12.41 -2.50
CA ARG A 82 -0.12 -13.37 -2.46
C ARG A 82 1.09 -12.85 -1.70
N SER A 83 1.21 -11.53 -1.52
CA SER A 83 2.39 -10.93 -0.91
C SER A 83 2.51 -11.21 0.59
N THR A 84 3.72 -11.54 1.02
CA THR A 84 4.08 -11.79 2.43
C THR A 84 4.98 -10.69 3.02
N ASN A 85 5.56 -9.85 2.15
CA ASN A 85 6.45 -8.76 2.54
C ASN A 85 6.31 -7.54 1.62
N THR A 86 6.89 -6.40 2.03
CA THR A 86 6.73 -5.12 1.32
C THR A 86 7.27 -5.13 -0.12
N LYS A 87 8.31 -5.91 -0.40
CA LYS A 87 8.88 -6.01 -1.76
C LYS A 87 7.91 -6.76 -2.67
N GLU A 88 7.41 -7.91 -2.23
CA GLU A 88 6.39 -8.68 -2.94
C GLU A 88 5.10 -7.89 -3.16
N ASN A 89 4.67 -7.12 -2.15
CA ASN A 89 3.49 -6.26 -2.29
C ASN A 89 3.63 -5.35 -3.52
N LEU A 90 4.77 -4.66 -3.64
CA LEU A 90 5.03 -3.76 -4.76
C LEU A 90 5.22 -4.53 -6.08
N ASP A 91 6.04 -5.58 -6.09
CA ASP A 91 6.33 -6.34 -7.32
C ASP A 91 5.05 -6.97 -7.90
N PHE A 92 4.23 -7.61 -7.06
CA PHE A 92 2.97 -8.22 -7.50
C PHE A 92 1.93 -7.18 -7.88
N SER A 93 1.86 -6.06 -7.15
CA SER A 93 0.97 -4.95 -7.53
C SER A 93 1.34 -4.36 -8.89
N LEU A 94 2.62 -4.14 -9.15
CA LEU A 94 3.10 -3.60 -10.42
C LEU A 94 2.88 -4.59 -11.56
N ALA A 95 3.06 -5.88 -11.32
CA ALA A 95 2.75 -6.92 -12.30
C ALA A 95 1.25 -6.93 -12.66
N LEU A 96 0.35 -6.70 -11.71
CA LEU A 96 -1.09 -6.58 -11.95
C LEU A 96 -1.46 -5.30 -12.72
N ILE A 97 -0.72 -4.20 -12.53
CA ILE A 97 -0.93 -2.96 -13.28
C ILE A 97 -0.47 -3.12 -14.73
N GLY A 98 0.66 -3.80 -14.97
CA GLY A 98 1.17 -4.09 -16.32
C GLY A 98 1.71 -2.90 -17.11
N ASP A 99 1.56 -1.67 -16.60
CA ASP A 99 2.10 -0.44 -17.19
C ASP A 99 2.91 0.37 -16.18
N LEU A 100 4.24 0.34 -16.32
CA LEU A 100 5.18 1.08 -15.45
C LEU A 100 5.30 2.57 -15.79
N ASN A 101 4.66 3.03 -16.88
CA ASN A 101 4.59 4.45 -17.24
C ASN A 101 3.36 5.13 -16.63
N ALA A 102 2.36 4.35 -16.20
CA ALA A 102 1.15 4.86 -15.56
C ALA A 102 1.51 5.71 -14.31
N PRO A 103 0.78 6.80 -14.06
CA PRO A 103 0.91 7.55 -12.82
C PRO A 103 0.34 6.74 -11.65
N ILE A 104 1.23 6.30 -10.76
CA ILE A 104 0.94 5.39 -9.63
C ILE A 104 1.16 6.10 -8.30
N GLY A 105 0.19 5.98 -7.39
CA GLY A 105 0.31 6.45 -6.01
C GLY A 105 0.59 5.30 -5.04
N VAL A 106 1.51 5.45 -4.10
CA VAL A 106 1.72 4.46 -3.03
C VAL A 106 1.10 4.95 -1.73
N VAL A 107 0.11 4.22 -1.23
CA VAL A 107 -0.57 4.47 0.04
C VAL A 107 0.05 3.60 1.13
N THR A 108 0.72 4.26 2.08
CA THR A 108 1.24 3.64 3.30
C THR A 108 1.50 4.73 4.36
N ASN A 109 1.91 4.35 5.57
CA ASN A 109 2.11 5.32 6.65
C ASN A 109 3.26 6.29 6.33
N HIS A 110 3.21 7.49 6.93
CA HIS A 110 4.15 8.60 6.69
C HIS A 110 5.65 8.23 6.59
N PHE A 111 6.12 7.18 7.28
CA PHE A 111 7.53 6.79 7.29
C PHE A 111 7.90 5.75 6.21
N HIS A 112 6.96 4.88 5.81
CA HIS A 112 7.19 3.85 4.79
C HIS A 112 7.01 4.38 3.36
N VAL A 113 6.31 5.52 3.20
CA VAL A 113 5.89 6.01 1.88
C VAL A 113 7.08 6.34 0.99
N PHE A 114 8.17 6.87 1.57
CA PHE A 114 9.40 7.16 0.84
C PHE A 114 10.13 5.88 0.41
N ARG A 115 10.12 4.84 1.27
CA ARG A 115 10.68 3.52 0.91
C ARG A 115 9.88 2.88 -0.22
N GLY A 116 8.55 2.93 -0.16
CA GLY A 116 7.70 2.39 -1.22
C GLY A 116 7.93 3.09 -2.56
N VAL A 117 8.05 4.42 -2.56
CA VAL A 117 8.40 5.20 -3.76
C VAL A 117 9.79 4.85 -4.29
N ALA A 118 10.78 4.70 -3.41
CA ALA A 118 12.15 4.33 -3.81
C ALA A 118 12.21 2.93 -4.45
N ILE A 119 11.54 1.95 -3.83
CA ILE A 119 11.44 0.58 -4.37
C ILE A 119 10.74 0.61 -5.73
N GLY A 120 9.61 1.29 -5.86
CA GLY A 120 8.90 1.33 -7.15
C GLY A 120 9.71 2.00 -8.27
N LYS A 121 10.52 3.03 -7.96
CA LYS A 121 11.48 3.59 -8.93
C LYS A 121 12.53 2.56 -9.37
N LYS A 122 13.04 1.74 -8.44
CA LYS A 122 13.97 0.65 -8.76
C LYS A 122 13.31 -0.44 -9.61
N CYS A 123 12.02 -0.70 -9.41
CA CYS A 123 11.22 -1.60 -10.24
C CYS A 123 10.84 -0.99 -11.61
N GLY A 124 11.35 0.19 -11.95
CA GLY A 124 11.18 0.81 -13.27
C GLY A 124 9.98 1.77 -13.40
N CYS A 125 9.27 2.06 -12.31
CA CYS A 125 8.16 3.02 -12.34
C CYS A 125 8.68 4.44 -12.56
N LYS A 126 8.24 5.08 -13.65
CA LYS A 126 8.65 6.47 -13.97
C LYS A 126 7.86 7.50 -13.17
N ASN A 127 6.56 7.23 -12.98
CA ASN A 127 5.60 8.18 -12.41
C ASN A 127 5.02 7.65 -11.10
N ILE A 128 5.84 7.57 -10.05
CA ILE A 128 5.42 7.06 -8.73
C ILE A 128 5.40 8.16 -7.66
N TYR A 129 4.28 8.28 -6.94
CA TYR A 129 4.00 9.38 -6.02
C TYR A 129 3.62 8.88 -4.61
N PRO A 130 4.08 9.55 -3.54
CA PRO A 130 3.70 9.19 -2.17
C PRO A 130 2.29 9.69 -1.82
N ILE A 131 1.45 8.81 -1.26
CA ILE A 131 0.15 9.15 -0.65
C ILE A 131 0.17 8.72 0.82
N PRO A 132 0.74 9.53 1.72
CA PRO A 132 0.91 9.12 3.11
C PRO A 132 -0.45 9.06 3.85
N SER A 133 -0.64 8.02 4.65
CA SER A 133 -1.71 7.93 5.65
C SER A 133 -1.25 8.46 7.00
N ARG A 134 -2.16 9.11 7.74
CA ARG A 134 -1.90 9.70 9.06
C ARG A 134 -1.90 8.64 10.16
N TYR A 135 -0.83 7.85 10.25
CA TYR A 135 -0.65 6.93 11.37
C TYR A 135 0.11 7.61 12.53
N ARG A 136 -0.56 7.80 13.68
CA ARG A 136 0.05 8.21 14.96
C ARG A 136 -0.03 7.06 15.96
N SER A 137 1.10 6.41 16.23
CA SER A 137 1.22 5.36 17.25
C SER A 137 2.61 5.39 17.87
N TRP A 138 2.71 5.19 19.18
CA TRP A 138 4.00 5.10 19.89
C TRP A 138 4.92 3.98 19.35
N ARG A 139 4.32 2.94 18.74
CA ARG A 139 5.07 1.85 18.08
C ARG A 139 5.92 2.34 16.90
N LEU A 140 5.67 3.54 16.38
CA LEU A 140 6.51 4.18 15.36
C LEU A 140 7.97 4.29 15.82
N VAL A 141 8.22 4.53 17.11
CA VAL A 141 9.57 4.65 17.66
C VAL A 141 10.33 3.32 17.58
N ILE A 142 9.63 2.18 17.58
CA ILE A 142 10.22 0.83 17.48
C ILE A 142 10.33 0.37 16.02
N TYR A 143 9.32 0.68 15.21
CA TYR A 143 9.33 0.28 13.80
C TYR A 143 10.33 1.08 12.97
N ILE A 144 10.54 2.37 13.23
CA ILE A 144 11.47 3.22 12.46
C ILE A 144 12.93 2.72 12.52
N PRO A 145 13.53 2.38 13.67
CA PRO A 145 14.88 1.82 13.73
C PRO A 145 14.98 0.47 13.01
N ARG A 146 13.98 -0.41 13.17
CA ARG A 146 13.93 -1.71 12.50
C ARG A 146 13.81 -1.54 10.97
N GLU A 147 13.09 -0.51 10.53
CA GLU A 147 12.96 -0.09 9.13
C GLU A 147 14.28 0.40 8.54
N ILE A 148 15.00 1.25 9.28
CA ILE A 148 16.30 1.77 8.89
C ILE A 148 17.31 0.61 8.78
N LEU A 149 17.28 -0.33 9.72
CA LEU A 149 18.09 -1.54 9.66
C LEU A 149 17.72 -2.44 8.47
N ALA A 150 16.44 -2.55 8.13
CA ALA A 150 16.00 -3.29 6.95
C ALA A 150 16.48 -2.62 5.64
N ILE A 151 16.37 -1.28 5.54
CA ILE A 151 16.88 -0.52 4.39
C ILE A 151 18.41 -0.65 4.28
N ILE A 152 19.14 -0.56 5.39
CA ILE A 152 20.59 -0.74 5.43
C ILE A 152 20.96 -2.16 5.01
N LYS A 153 20.27 -3.17 5.54
CA LYS A 153 20.47 -4.57 5.15
C LYS A 153 20.21 -4.78 3.66
N ASP A 154 19.11 -4.24 3.13
CA ASP A 154 18.78 -4.36 1.72
C ASP A 154 19.80 -3.63 0.83
N LYS A 155 20.33 -2.49 1.27
CA LYS A 155 21.40 -1.77 0.55
C LYS A 155 22.73 -2.52 0.58
N ILE A 156 23.06 -3.17 1.69
CA ILE A 156 24.26 -4.02 1.83
C ILE A 156 24.14 -5.29 0.96
N LEU A 157 22.93 -5.83 0.82
CA LEU A 157 22.65 -7.03 0.03
C LEU A 157 22.36 -6.72 -1.46
N GLY A 158 22.39 -5.46 -1.88
CA GLY A 158 22.08 -5.05 -3.27
C GLY A 158 20.59 -5.10 -3.65
N ASN A 159 19.73 -5.43 -2.70
CA ASN A 159 18.27 -5.41 -2.84
C ASN A 159 17.71 -3.99 -2.96
N LEU A 160 18.47 -2.98 -2.51
CA LEU A 160 18.20 -1.54 -2.67
C LEU A 160 19.29 -0.82 -3.47
#